data_AF-A0A2R6EYI5-F1
#
_entry.id   AF-A0A2R6EYI5-F1
#
_cell.length_a   1.000
_cell.length_b   1.000
_cell.length_c   1.000
_cell.angle_alpha   90.00
_cell.angle_beta   90.00
_cell.angle_gamma   90.00
#
_symmetry.space_group_name_H-M   'P 1'
#
loop_
_entity.id
_entity.type
_entity.pdbx_description
1 polymer ?
#
loop_
_entity_poly.entity_id
_entity_poly.type
_entity_poly.pdbx_seq_one_letter_code
_entity_poly.pdbx_strand_id
1 'polypeptide(L)'
;MRRQPLFVLSPEVSDPAVESAFDRAAAGWERIADRPGVISVHDRGELPRPWIAVESIDGTRLSDMDAPLAVDEVRTVLGAVAEVLRATGRAGVHHGALSPASVRLVDGPGDARIDDWGLERACRVAAGRQQPTPYTAPELATEEREPDDRADVYSLGAIAYYLLTGEAPQTAATGAGEVGGDGSPPRASAVNGSVPGRFDAVLETA
;
A
#
# COMPACT_ATOMS: atom_id res chain seq x y z
N MET A 1 12.58 -8.93 -25.73
CA MET A 1 12.96 -9.00 -24.29
C MET A 1 11.87 -8.28 -23.51
N ARG A 2 11.09 -8.99 -22.68
CA ARG A 2 10.22 -8.32 -21.69
C ARG A 2 11.14 -7.68 -20.64
N ARG A 3 10.94 -6.40 -20.33
CA ARG A 3 11.70 -5.70 -19.29
C ARG A 3 11.14 -6.14 -17.94
N GLN A 4 11.96 -6.69 -17.06
CA GLN A 4 11.55 -7.03 -15.70
C GLN A 4 11.79 -5.82 -14.79
N PRO A 5 10.80 -5.41 -13.97
CA PRO A 5 11.03 -4.47 -12.90
C PRO A 5 12.07 -5.04 -11.94
N LEU A 6 13.05 -4.20 -11.59
CA LEU A 6 14.11 -4.52 -10.65
C LEU A 6 14.12 -3.42 -9.60
N PHE A 7 13.86 -3.80 -8.35
CA PHE A 7 14.08 -2.91 -7.21
C PHE A 7 15.50 -3.14 -6.70
N VAL A 8 16.25 -2.06 -6.57
CA VAL A 8 17.64 -2.09 -6.11
C VAL A 8 17.80 -1.02 -5.04
N LEU A 9 18.54 -1.35 -3.98
CA LEU A 9 18.91 -0.35 -2.99
C LEU A 9 19.79 0.74 -3.64
N SER A 10 19.43 2.01 -3.42
CA SER A 10 20.15 3.16 -4.00
C SER A 10 21.65 3.10 -3.69
N PRO A 11 22.54 3.42 -4.66
CA PRO A 11 23.98 3.37 -4.45
C PRO A 11 24.47 4.36 -3.37
N GLU A 12 23.68 5.38 -3.06
CA GLU A 12 23.95 6.36 -2.00
C GLU A 12 23.71 5.80 -0.60
N VAL A 13 22.98 4.68 -0.48
CA VAL A 13 22.75 3.98 0.78
C VAL A 13 23.85 2.95 0.98
N SER A 14 24.56 3.04 2.10
CA SER A 14 25.59 2.09 2.53
C SER A 14 25.42 1.68 3.99
N ASP A 15 24.26 1.96 4.57
CA ASP A 15 23.96 1.62 5.96
C ASP A 15 23.59 0.12 6.03
N PRO A 16 24.37 -0.71 6.75
CA PRO A 16 24.10 -2.14 6.88
C PRO A 16 22.71 -2.43 7.48
N ALA A 17 22.16 -1.52 8.28
CA ALA A 17 20.81 -1.68 8.83
C ALA A 17 19.75 -1.59 7.72
N VAL A 18 19.93 -0.69 6.75
CA VAL A 18 19.03 -0.52 5.61
C VAL A 18 19.18 -1.69 4.62
N GLU A 19 20.41 -2.15 4.37
CA GLU A 19 20.66 -3.35 3.57
C GLU A 19 19.98 -4.59 4.17
N SER A 20 20.14 -4.78 5.49
CA SER A 20 19.50 -5.88 6.21
C SER A 20 17.97 -5.76 6.22
N ALA A 21 17.43 -4.54 6.27
CA ALA A 21 16.00 -4.31 6.22
C ALA A 21 15.42 -4.60 4.82
N PHE A 22 16.13 -4.21 3.76
CA PHE A 22 15.79 -4.57 2.39
C PHE A 22 15.72 -6.09 2.22
N ASP A 23 16.77 -6.81 2.61
CA ASP A 23 16.83 -8.27 2.41
C ASP A 23 15.72 -9.00 3.19
N ARG A 24 15.46 -8.60 4.44
CA ARG A 24 14.35 -9.17 5.23
C ARG A 24 13.00 -8.95 4.56
N ALA A 25 12.72 -7.76 4.05
CA ALA A 25 11.47 -7.46 3.36
C ALA A 25 11.35 -8.22 2.02
N ALA A 26 12.43 -8.25 1.24
CA ALA A 26 12.52 -9.02 -0.01
C ALA A 26 12.26 -10.53 0.22
N ALA A 27 12.85 -11.11 1.26
CA ALA A 27 12.62 -12.51 1.65
C ALA A 27 11.18 -12.74 2.17
N GLY A 28 10.56 -11.72 2.79
CA GLY A 28 9.15 -11.73 3.16
C GLY A 28 8.24 -11.84 1.94
N TRP A 29 8.50 -11.00 0.94
CA TRP A 29 7.76 -10.99 -0.32
C TRP A 29 7.94 -12.29 -1.11
N GLU A 30 9.18 -12.79 -1.24
CA GLU A 30 9.45 -14.06 -1.92
C GLU A 30 8.60 -15.22 -1.35
N ARG A 31 8.39 -15.24 -0.03
CA ARG A 31 7.59 -16.27 0.67
C ARG A 31 6.12 -16.30 0.26
N ILE A 32 5.57 -15.18 -0.21
CA ILE A 32 4.17 -15.05 -0.62
C ILE A 32 4.02 -14.87 -2.13
N ALA A 33 5.12 -14.97 -2.90
CA ALA A 33 5.13 -14.70 -4.34
C ALA A 33 4.24 -15.64 -5.18
N ASP A 34 3.86 -16.79 -4.62
CA ASP A 34 2.96 -17.77 -5.23
C ASP A 34 1.48 -17.49 -4.95
N ARG A 35 1.17 -16.51 -4.10
CA ARG A 35 -0.21 -16.20 -3.70
C ARG A 35 -0.94 -15.42 -4.80
N PRO A 36 -2.20 -15.77 -5.09
CA PRO A 36 -3.01 -14.99 -6.02
C PRO A 36 -3.05 -13.51 -5.62
N GLY A 37 -2.85 -12.62 -6.61
CA GLY A 37 -2.87 -11.17 -6.41
C GLY A 37 -1.57 -10.56 -5.87
N VAL A 38 -0.56 -11.36 -5.51
CA VAL A 38 0.80 -10.87 -5.22
C VAL A 38 1.59 -10.81 -6.53
N ILE A 39 2.32 -9.72 -6.77
CA ILE A 39 3.29 -9.69 -7.87
C ILE A 39 4.41 -10.69 -7.57
N SER A 40 4.62 -11.65 -8.46
CA SER A 40 5.58 -12.72 -8.23
C SER A 40 7.03 -12.22 -8.26
N VAL A 41 7.84 -12.81 -7.39
CA VAL A 41 9.29 -12.60 -7.36
C VAL A 41 9.95 -13.59 -8.31
N HIS A 42 10.80 -13.10 -9.20
CA HIS A 42 11.60 -13.93 -10.09
C HIS A 42 12.90 -14.39 -9.43
N ASP A 43 13.60 -13.46 -8.78
CA ASP A 43 14.87 -13.72 -8.11
C ASP A 43 15.22 -12.54 -7.18
N ARG A 44 16.16 -12.74 -6.25
CA ARG A 44 16.74 -11.68 -5.41
C ARG A 44 18.20 -11.97 -5.10
N GLY A 45 18.95 -10.95 -4.71
CA GLY A 45 20.34 -11.13 -4.32
C GLY A 45 20.94 -9.93 -3.61
N GLU A 46 22.17 -10.10 -3.14
CA GLU A 46 22.87 -9.11 -2.30
C GLU A 46 23.99 -8.36 -3.04
N LEU A 47 24.47 -8.89 -4.17
CA LEU A 47 25.63 -8.36 -4.87
C LEU A 47 25.24 -7.70 -6.20
N PRO A 48 25.84 -6.54 -6.55
CA PRO A 48 26.77 -5.75 -5.71
C PRO A 48 26.08 -5.00 -4.56
N ARG A 49 24.74 -4.99 -4.53
CA ARG A 49 23.87 -4.44 -3.48
C ARG A 49 22.56 -5.23 -3.45
N PRO A 50 21.76 -5.16 -2.37
CA PRO A 50 20.46 -5.82 -2.30
C PRO A 50 19.54 -5.44 -3.48
N TRP A 51 18.97 -6.45 -4.11
CA TRP A 51 18.04 -6.31 -5.23
C TRP A 51 16.97 -7.40 -5.23
N ILE A 52 15.82 -7.09 -5.82
CA ILE A 52 14.73 -8.05 -6.07
C ILE A 52 14.15 -7.80 -7.47
N ALA A 53 14.06 -8.85 -8.28
CA ALA A 53 13.49 -8.84 -9.61
C ALA A 53 12.09 -9.45 -9.56
N VAL A 54 11.11 -8.78 -10.14
CA VAL A 54 9.70 -9.18 -10.03
C VAL A 54 9.03 -9.26 -11.39
N GLU A 55 7.84 -9.86 -11.40
CA GLU A 55 7.00 -9.96 -12.58
C GLU A 55 6.67 -8.57 -13.16
N SER A 56 6.79 -8.46 -14.49
CA SER A 56 6.28 -7.29 -15.21
C SER A 56 4.81 -7.50 -15.53
N ILE A 57 3.94 -6.72 -14.90
CA ILE A 57 2.50 -6.78 -15.12
C ILE A 57 2.03 -5.57 -15.93
N ASP A 58 1.33 -5.83 -17.03
CA ASP A 58 0.62 -4.79 -17.79
C ASP A 58 -0.75 -4.53 -17.15
N GLY A 59 -1.12 -3.26 -16.97
CA GLY A 59 -2.24 -2.86 -16.14
C GLY A 59 -2.18 -1.39 -15.71
N THR A 60 -3.12 -0.95 -14.90
CA THR A 60 -3.21 0.44 -14.44
C THR A 60 -3.05 0.50 -12.94
N ARG A 61 -2.14 1.34 -12.42
CA ARG A 61 -2.07 1.57 -10.97
C ARG A 61 -3.29 2.33 -10.51
N LEU A 62 -3.75 2.09 -9.29
CA LEU A 62 -4.83 2.90 -8.72
C LEU A 62 -4.44 4.38 -8.63
N SER A 63 -3.15 4.69 -8.44
CA SER A 63 -2.63 6.07 -8.48
C SER A 63 -2.76 6.77 -9.83
N ASP A 64 -2.90 6.00 -10.91
CA ASP A 64 -2.93 6.50 -12.29
C ASP A 64 -4.38 6.52 -12.84
N MET A 65 -5.36 6.12 -12.02
CA MET A 65 -6.78 6.15 -12.38
C MET A 65 -7.36 7.57 -12.21
N ASP A 66 -8.35 7.89 -13.05
CA ASP A 66 -9.10 9.14 -12.95
C ASP A 66 -10.21 8.99 -11.89
N ALA A 67 -9.85 9.22 -10.63
CA ALA A 67 -10.78 9.21 -9.50
C ALA A 67 -11.58 10.53 -9.42
N PRO A 68 -12.83 10.54 -8.91
CA PRO A 68 -13.50 9.44 -8.21
C PRO A 68 -14.11 8.37 -9.14
N LEU A 69 -14.09 7.13 -8.67
CA LEU A 69 -14.69 5.97 -9.34
C LEU A 69 -16.11 5.71 -8.84
N ALA A 70 -16.87 4.93 -9.61
CA ALA A 70 -18.18 4.47 -9.18
C ALA A 70 -18.09 3.58 -7.93
N VAL A 71 -19.04 3.72 -7.00
CA VAL A 71 -19.04 2.98 -5.72
C VAL A 71 -18.94 1.45 -5.91
N ASP A 72 -19.64 0.90 -6.91
CA ASP A 72 -19.60 -0.54 -7.19
C ASP A 72 -18.24 -1.01 -7.73
N GLU A 73 -17.55 -0.14 -8.47
CA GLU A 73 -16.20 -0.38 -8.95
C GLU A 73 -15.21 -0.38 -7.78
N VAL A 74 -15.27 0.65 -6.92
CA VAL A 74 -14.45 0.73 -5.69
C VAL A 74 -14.67 -0.52 -4.83
N ARG A 75 -15.92 -0.92 -4.60
CA ARG A 75 -16.24 -2.13 -3.83
C ARG A 75 -15.58 -3.38 -4.42
N THR A 76 -15.55 -3.50 -5.75
CA THR A 76 -14.95 -4.64 -6.43
C THR A 76 -13.42 -4.65 -6.26
N VAL A 77 -12.78 -3.49 -6.44
CA VAL A 77 -11.33 -3.31 -6.21
C VAL A 77 -10.96 -3.65 -4.77
N LEU A 78 -11.65 -3.08 -3.78
CA LEU A 78 -11.35 -3.31 -2.37
C LEU A 78 -11.58 -4.77 -1.98
N GLY A 79 -12.58 -5.44 -2.54
CA GLY A 79 -12.82 -6.86 -2.34
C GLY A 79 -11.65 -7.71 -2.83
N ALA A 80 -11.12 -7.42 -4.03
CA ALA A 80 -9.95 -8.10 -4.56
C ALA A 80 -8.70 -7.87 -3.70
N VAL A 81 -8.41 -6.61 -3.34
CA VAL A 81 -7.25 -6.26 -2.50
C VAL A 81 -7.36 -6.90 -1.11
N ALA A 82 -8.54 -6.86 -0.47
CA ALA A 82 -8.76 -7.45 0.86
C ALA A 82 -8.52 -8.97 0.87
N GLU A 83 -8.89 -9.67 -0.20
CA GLU A 83 -8.62 -11.12 -0.31
C GLU A 83 -7.12 -11.42 -0.38
N VAL A 84 -6.33 -10.59 -1.09
CA VAL A 84 -4.87 -10.71 -1.12
C VAL A 84 -4.29 -10.47 0.27
N LEU A 85 -4.64 -9.35 0.92
CA LEU A 85 -4.15 -9.00 2.27
C LEU A 85 -4.49 -10.08 3.29
N ARG A 86 -5.71 -10.63 3.23
CA ARG A 86 -6.12 -11.73 4.12
C ARG A 86 -5.28 -12.99 3.89
N ALA A 87 -4.95 -13.31 2.65
CA ALA A 87 -4.16 -14.50 2.32
C ALA A 87 -2.70 -14.37 2.78
N THR A 88 -2.10 -13.18 2.63
CA THR A 88 -0.71 -12.90 3.03
C THR A 88 -0.57 -12.70 4.53
N GLY A 89 -1.53 -12.03 5.19
CA GLY A 89 -1.57 -11.88 6.63
C GLY A 89 -1.62 -13.24 7.35
N ARG A 90 -2.38 -14.20 6.83
CA ARG A 90 -2.35 -15.61 7.31
C ARG A 90 -1.00 -16.31 7.17
N ALA A 91 -0.14 -15.83 6.28
CA ALA A 91 1.23 -16.28 6.12
C ALA A 91 2.25 -15.48 6.95
N GLY A 92 1.77 -14.54 7.79
CA GLY A 92 2.59 -13.66 8.60
C GLY A 92 3.33 -12.58 7.80
N VAL A 93 2.81 -12.21 6.64
CA VAL A 93 3.36 -11.13 5.80
C VAL A 93 2.30 -10.06 5.61
N HIS A 94 2.56 -8.89 6.20
CA HIS A 94 1.73 -7.69 6.11
C HIS A 94 2.44 -6.68 5.21
N HIS A 95 1.67 -5.88 4.46
CA HIS A 95 2.26 -4.92 3.54
C HIS A 95 2.86 -3.72 4.28
N GLY A 96 2.14 -3.17 5.27
CA GLY A 96 2.57 -2.08 6.14
C GLY A 96 2.79 -0.73 5.49
N ALA A 97 2.60 -0.64 4.17
CA ALA A 97 2.78 0.57 3.37
C ALA A 97 1.93 0.53 2.08
N LEU A 98 0.78 -0.15 2.15
CA LEU A 98 -0.13 -0.26 1.03
C LEU A 98 -0.60 1.13 0.59
N SER A 99 -0.60 1.38 -0.71
CA SER A 99 -1.02 2.67 -1.29
C SER A 99 -1.60 2.48 -2.69
N PRO A 100 -2.23 3.51 -3.29
CA PRO A 100 -2.69 3.41 -4.67
C PRO A 100 -1.57 3.10 -5.68
N ALA A 101 -0.32 3.45 -5.38
CA ALA A 101 0.82 3.21 -6.26
C ALA A 101 1.30 1.75 -6.25
N SER A 102 1.04 1.02 -5.16
CA SER A 102 1.42 -0.39 -5.02
C SER A 102 0.37 -1.38 -5.52
N VAL A 103 -0.82 -0.91 -5.92
CA VAL A 103 -1.90 -1.75 -6.45
C VAL A 103 -2.14 -1.47 -7.93
N ARG A 104 -2.19 -2.53 -8.74
CA ARG A 104 -2.46 -2.52 -10.18
C ARG A 104 -3.69 -3.34 -10.54
N LEU A 105 -4.52 -2.84 -11.43
CA LEU A 105 -5.61 -3.58 -12.06
C LEU A 105 -5.17 -4.08 -13.43
N VAL A 106 -5.36 -5.37 -13.71
CA VAL A 106 -4.91 -6.03 -14.95
C VAL A 106 -6.08 -6.21 -15.91
N ASP A 107 -6.98 -7.14 -15.59
CA ASP A 107 -8.16 -7.47 -16.41
C ASP A 107 -9.46 -6.89 -15.83
N GLY A 108 -9.35 -5.74 -15.17
CA GLY A 108 -10.46 -4.97 -14.59
C GLY A 108 -10.48 -4.93 -13.05
N PRO A 109 -11.57 -4.38 -12.46
CA PRO A 109 -11.64 -4.08 -11.03
C PRO A 109 -11.45 -5.27 -10.09
N GLY A 110 -11.70 -6.49 -10.55
CA GLY A 110 -11.58 -7.72 -9.76
C GLY A 110 -10.21 -8.42 -9.83
N ASP A 111 -9.29 -7.95 -10.69
CA ASP A 111 -7.96 -8.54 -10.85
C ASP A 111 -6.88 -7.57 -10.35
N ALA A 112 -6.83 -7.42 -9.02
CA ALA A 112 -5.86 -6.60 -8.34
C ALA A 112 -4.54 -7.34 -8.12
N ARG A 113 -3.43 -6.66 -8.41
CA ARG A 113 -2.05 -7.12 -8.21
C ARG A 113 -1.32 -6.15 -7.31
N ILE A 114 -0.69 -6.67 -6.26
CA ILE A 114 -0.05 -5.88 -5.21
C ILE A 114 1.46 -6.09 -5.24
N ASP A 115 2.18 -4.98 -5.34
CA ASP A 115 3.63 -4.86 -5.42
C ASP A 115 4.23 -4.35 -4.10
N ASP A 116 5.55 -4.25 -4.01
CA ASP A 116 6.28 -3.55 -2.93
C ASP A 116 5.86 -3.97 -1.50
N TRP A 117 5.91 -5.29 -1.23
CA TRP A 117 5.51 -5.88 0.05
C TRP A 117 6.44 -5.51 1.21
N GLY A 118 6.35 -4.25 1.67
CA GLY A 118 7.05 -3.71 2.83
C GLY A 118 8.49 -3.26 2.57
N LEU A 119 8.98 -3.35 1.33
CA LEU A 119 10.37 -3.07 0.98
C LEU A 119 10.73 -1.59 1.20
N GLU A 120 9.94 -0.67 0.62
CA GLU A 120 10.21 0.76 0.77
C GLU A 120 10.13 1.20 2.24
N ARG A 121 9.11 0.75 2.97
CA ARG A 121 8.94 1.08 4.39
C ARG A 121 10.09 0.55 5.23
N ALA A 122 10.46 -0.72 5.08
CA ALA A 122 11.55 -1.31 5.86
C ALA A 122 12.85 -0.50 5.71
N CYS A 123 13.14 -0.05 4.48
CA CYS A 123 14.30 0.79 4.21
C CYS A 123 14.19 2.18 4.86
N ARG A 124 13.03 2.85 4.76
CA ARG A 124 12.81 4.17 5.38
C ARG A 124 12.94 4.14 6.89
N VAL A 125 12.36 3.12 7.54
CA VAL A 125 12.43 2.94 9.00
C VAL A 125 13.87 2.70 9.42
N ALA A 126 14.58 1.77 8.76
CA ALA A 126 15.99 1.49 9.06
C ALA A 126 16.91 2.72 8.87
N ALA A 127 16.56 3.62 7.95
CA ALA A 127 17.29 4.88 7.73
C ALA A 127 16.94 6.00 8.73
N GLY A 128 16.03 5.75 9.69
CA GLY A 128 15.52 6.79 10.59
C GLY A 128 14.70 7.88 9.89
N ARG A 129 14.13 7.58 8.72
CA ARG A 129 13.38 8.51 7.85
C ARG A 129 11.91 8.11 7.75
N GLN A 130 11.27 7.85 8.89
CA GLN A 130 9.84 7.56 8.89
C GLN A 130 9.05 8.82 8.53
N GLN A 131 8.51 8.84 7.30
CA GLN A 131 7.59 9.87 6.85
C GLN A 131 6.21 9.23 6.64
N PRO A 132 5.23 9.53 7.50
CA PRO A 132 3.86 9.08 7.31
C PRO A 132 3.28 9.63 6.00
N THR A 133 2.45 8.82 5.37
CA THR A 133 1.63 9.19 4.21
C THR A 133 0.15 9.22 4.62
N PRO A 134 -0.74 9.78 3.78
CA PRO A 134 -2.19 9.63 3.96
C PRO A 134 -2.67 8.19 4.16
N TYR A 135 -1.91 7.20 3.69
CA TYR A 135 -2.25 5.78 3.76
C TYR A 135 -1.58 5.07 4.95
N THR A 136 -0.78 5.78 5.76
CA THR A 136 -0.05 5.19 6.88
C THR A 136 -0.93 5.14 8.13
N ALA A 137 -1.10 3.93 8.68
CA ALA A 137 -1.83 3.73 9.92
C ALA A 137 -1.23 4.55 11.08
N PRO A 138 -2.05 5.17 11.95
CA PRO A 138 -1.57 6.06 13.00
C PRO A 138 -0.53 5.42 13.93
N GLU A 139 -0.73 4.16 14.30
CA GLU A 139 0.22 3.40 15.13
C GLU A 139 1.57 3.19 14.45
N LEU A 140 1.60 3.08 13.12
CA LEU A 140 2.83 3.00 12.34
C LEU A 140 3.48 4.36 12.09
N ALA A 141 2.75 5.46 12.31
CA ALA A 141 3.29 6.81 12.18
C ALA A 141 4.08 7.23 13.43
N THR A 142 3.67 6.76 14.61
CA THR A 142 4.22 7.19 15.91
C THR A 142 5.14 6.17 16.57
N GLU A 143 5.00 4.88 16.28
CA GLU A 143 5.78 3.81 16.92
C GLU A 143 6.65 3.07 15.90
N GLU A 144 7.84 2.67 16.32
CA GLU A 144 8.67 1.70 15.60
C GLU A 144 8.09 0.29 15.80
N ARG A 145 6.95 0.05 15.16
CA ARG A 145 6.20 -1.21 15.24
C ARG A 145 6.21 -1.92 13.88
N GLU A 146 6.22 -3.25 13.93
CA GLU A 146 5.97 -4.08 12.75
C GLU A 146 4.49 -3.99 12.35
N PRO A 147 4.18 -3.95 11.04
CA PRO A 147 2.80 -3.92 10.57
C PRO A 147 2.06 -5.21 10.93
N ASP A 148 0.75 -5.06 11.16
CA ASP A 148 -0.18 -6.17 11.35
C ASP A 148 -1.43 -5.98 10.46
N ASP A 149 -2.39 -6.91 10.56
CA ASP A 149 -3.63 -6.86 9.77
C ASP A 149 -4.40 -5.55 9.93
N ARG A 150 -4.33 -4.89 11.09
CA ARG A 150 -5.07 -3.65 11.35
C ARG A 150 -4.47 -2.49 10.57
N ALA A 151 -3.15 -2.43 10.49
CA ALA A 151 -2.46 -1.42 9.72
C ALA A 151 -2.79 -1.52 8.21
N ASP A 152 -2.84 -2.75 7.67
CA ASP A 152 -3.21 -2.98 6.27
C ASP A 152 -4.70 -2.65 6.00
N VAL A 153 -5.59 -2.92 6.96
CA VAL A 153 -7.01 -2.52 6.88
C VAL A 153 -7.17 -1.01 6.85
N TYR A 154 -6.42 -0.28 7.68
CA TYR A 154 -6.40 1.18 7.66
C TYR A 154 -5.98 1.72 6.29
N SER A 155 -4.86 1.22 5.75
CA SER A 155 -4.37 1.62 4.43
C SER A 155 -5.40 1.34 3.33
N LEU A 156 -6.12 0.20 3.41
CA LEU A 156 -7.20 -0.13 2.48
C LEU A 156 -8.37 0.86 2.58
N GLY A 157 -8.75 1.28 3.79
CA GLY A 157 -9.75 2.32 4.01
C GLY A 157 -9.32 3.69 3.45
N ALA A 158 -8.05 4.05 3.61
CA ALA A 158 -7.48 5.26 3.04
C ALA A 158 -7.47 5.23 1.50
N ILE A 159 -7.19 4.08 0.88
CA ILE A 159 -7.33 3.87 -0.57
C ILE A 159 -8.79 4.00 -1.00
N ALA A 160 -9.71 3.40 -0.26
CA ALA A 160 -11.14 3.50 -0.53
C ALA A 160 -11.62 4.95 -0.55
N TYR A 161 -11.16 5.74 0.43
CA TYR A 161 -11.42 7.18 0.47
C TYR A 161 -10.94 7.87 -0.81
N TYR A 162 -9.66 7.69 -1.16
CA TYR A 162 -9.09 8.27 -2.38
C TYR A 162 -9.85 7.89 -3.64
N LEU A 163 -10.19 6.61 -3.82
CA LEU A 163 -10.93 6.17 -5.00
C LEU A 163 -12.35 6.74 -5.06
N LEU A 164 -12.98 7.03 -3.91
CA LEU A 164 -14.33 7.57 -3.85
C LEU A 164 -14.39 9.10 -3.96
N THR A 165 -13.32 9.80 -3.63
CA THR A 165 -13.31 11.27 -3.57
C THR A 165 -12.41 11.91 -4.62
N GLY A 166 -11.41 11.18 -5.13
CA GLY A 166 -10.29 11.74 -5.89
C GLY A 166 -9.22 12.41 -5.04
N GLU A 167 -9.41 12.47 -3.71
CA GLU A 167 -8.52 13.15 -2.78
C GLU A 167 -7.96 12.17 -1.75
N ALA A 168 -6.65 12.24 -1.49
CA ALA A 168 -6.06 11.44 -0.42
C ALA A 168 -6.61 11.90 0.95
N PRO A 169 -6.84 10.99 1.92
CA PRO A 169 -7.35 11.37 3.23
C PRO A 169 -6.33 12.26 3.96
N GLN A 170 -6.73 13.48 4.28
CA GLN A 170 -5.90 14.40 5.04
C GLN A 170 -6.01 14.05 6.52
N THR A 171 -4.89 13.71 7.16
CA THR A 171 -4.82 13.44 8.60
C THR A 171 -3.94 14.48 9.30
N ALA A 172 -4.15 14.67 10.60
CA ALA A 172 -3.29 15.54 11.43
C ALA A 172 -1.78 15.22 11.30
N ALA A 173 -1.42 13.97 10.98
CA ALA A 173 -0.03 13.53 10.77
C ALA A 173 0.58 14.04 9.44
N THR A 174 -0.25 14.38 8.45
CA THR A 174 0.19 14.79 7.09
C THR A 174 0.26 16.32 6.89
N GLY A 175 -0.29 17.10 7.82
CA GLY A 175 -0.02 18.54 7.96
C GLY A 175 -0.52 19.49 6.87
N ALA A 176 -1.29 19.03 5.87
CA ALA A 176 -1.77 19.87 4.78
C ALA A 176 -3.29 19.71 4.55
N GLY A 177 -4.07 20.71 4.99
CA GLY A 177 -5.49 20.87 4.62
C GLY A 177 -6.49 20.96 5.79
N GLU A 178 -7.79 20.99 5.47
CA GLU A 178 -8.88 21.08 6.44
C GLU A 178 -9.08 19.72 7.12
N VAL A 179 -8.69 19.66 8.40
CA VAL A 179 -8.86 18.48 9.24
C VAL A 179 -10.19 18.63 10.01
N GLY A 180 -10.96 17.55 10.13
CA GLY A 180 -12.13 17.50 10.99
C GLY A 180 -11.80 17.89 12.43
N GLY A 181 -12.82 18.29 13.20
CA GLY A 181 -12.63 18.80 14.57
C GLY A 181 -11.94 17.82 15.54
N ASP A 182 -11.83 16.54 15.17
CA ASP A 182 -11.18 15.45 15.90
C ASP A 182 -9.83 15.00 15.30
N GLY A 183 -9.39 15.56 14.16
CA GLY A 183 -8.18 15.10 13.48
C GLY A 183 -8.43 14.19 12.25
N SER A 184 -9.69 13.84 11.98
CA SER A 184 -10.09 12.90 10.92
C SER A 184 -10.31 13.59 9.55
N PRO A 185 -10.16 12.86 8.43
CA PRO A 185 -10.47 13.39 7.11
C PRO A 185 -11.97 13.74 6.97
N PRO A 186 -12.35 14.69 6.09
CA PRO A 186 -13.75 14.99 5.80
C PRO A 186 -14.49 13.74 5.32
N ARG A 187 -15.80 13.62 5.61
CA ARG A 187 -16.60 12.47 5.16
C ARG A 187 -16.62 12.32 3.64
N ALA A 188 -16.49 11.10 3.13
CA ALA A 188 -16.48 10.84 1.70
C ALA A 188 -17.78 11.30 1.02
N SER A 189 -18.94 11.15 1.68
CA SER A 189 -20.23 11.66 1.16
C SER A 189 -20.34 13.18 1.12
N ALA A 190 -19.56 13.89 1.95
CA ALA A 190 -19.51 15.35 1.96
C ALA A 190 -18.63 15.88 0.82
N VAL A 191 -17.58 15.15 0.46
CA VAL A 191 -16.69 15.49 -0.66
C VAL A 191 -17.29 15.07 -2.00
N ASN A 192 -17.85 13.85 -2.07
CA ASN A 192 -18.52 13.32 -3.26
C ASN A 192 -19.97 12.93 -2.93
N GLY A 193 -20.92 13.77 -3.35
CA GLY A 193 -22.35 13.56 -3.10
C GLY A 193 -22.96 12.32 -3.78
N SER A 194 -22.22 11.64 -4.67
CA SER A 194 -22.64 10.34 -5.21
C SER A 194 -22.38 9.16 -4.25
N VAL A 195 -21.58 9.36 -3.20
CA VAL A 195 -21.26 8.35 -2.19
C VAL A 195 -22.39 8.30 -1.15
N PRO A 196 -23.09 7.16 -0.98
CA PRO A 196 -24.10 7.03 0.07
C PRO A 196 -23.49 7.17 1.47
N GLY A 197 -24.06 8.01 2.34
CA GLY A 197 -23.50 8.28 3.68
C GLY A 197 -23.32 7.07 4.60
N ARG A 198 -23.96 5.92 4.30
CA ARG A 198 -23.68 4.64 5.00
C ARG A 198 -22.23 4.17 4.86
N PHE A 199 -21.49 4.63 3.84
CA PHE A 199 -20.08 4.29 3.65
C PHE A 199 -19.14 5.13 4.52
N ASP A 200 -19.56 6.31 4.98
CA ASP A 200 -18.74 7.13 5.88
C ASP A 200 -18.43 6.37 7.17
N ALA A 201 -19.44 5.72 7.76
CA ALA A 201 -19.27 4.93 8.99
C ALA A 201 -18.30 3.75 8.82
N VAL A 202 -18.15 3.21 7.60
CA VAL A 202 -17.18 2.12 7.35
C VAL A 202 -15.77 2.69 7.25
N LEU A 203 -15.60 3.81 6.53
CA LEU A 203 -14.32 4.48 6.37
C LEU A 203 -13.80 5.09 7.68
N GLU A 204 -14.70 5.56 8.55
CA GLU A 204 -14.38 6.07 9.90
C GLU A 204 -13.92 4.95 10.87
N THR A 205 -14.17 3.68 10.55
CA THR A 205 -13.77 2.52 11.38
C THR A 205 -12.52 1.79 10.88
N ALA A 206 -11.99 2.20 9.73
CA ALA A 206 -10.77 1.63 9.16
C ALA A 206 -9.51 2.14 9.88
#